data_AF-A0A1H8ANA6-F1
#
_entry.id   AF-A0A1H8ANA6-F1
#
_cell.length_a   1.000
_cell.length_b   1.000
_cell.length_c   1.000
_cell.angle_alpha   90.00
_cell.angle_beta   90.00
_cell.angle_gamma   90.00
#
_symmetry.space_group_name_H-M   'P 1'
#
loop_
_entity.id
_entity.type
_entity.pdbx_description
1 polymer ?
#
loop_
_entity_poly.entity_id
_entity_poly.type
_entity_poly.pdbx_seq_one_letter_code
_entity_poly.pdbx_strand_id
1 'polypeptide(L)'
;MTKLKNWLKLGMVLILSVGISLSLFHCSYFDTKQIELLAPDFHYNAISMSAIIGGFLFTGISILISAIDKERIKRLWNNNYLDNLYRSAFIGMISNVITIISAFILLFIDFTYNIKQILIQVEIATLIIGIIFFAWCIKRLIFIISKLKD
;
A
#
# COMPACT_ATOMS: atom_id res chain seq x y z
N MET A 1 -7.30 12.04 22.56
CA MET A 1 -8.33 11.36 21.73
C MET A 1 -7.93 11.11 20.27
N THR A 2 -7.05 11.91 19.65
CA THR A 2 -6.64 11.75 18.24
C THR A 2 -5.88 10.44 17.95
N LYS A 3 -4.95 10.03 18.82
CA LYS A 3 -4.12 8.82 18.64
C LYS A 3 -4.94 7.52 18.52
N LEU A 4 -5.92 7.30 19.41
CA LEU A 4 -6.79 6.12 19.36
C LEU A 4 -7.67 6.12 18.10
N LYS A 5 -8.24 7.28 17.76
CA LYS A 5 -9.05 7.45 16.54
C LYS A 5 -8.25 7.18 15.26
N ASN A 6 -6.96 7.51 15.25
CA ASN A 6 -6.06 7.24 14.14
C ASN A 6 -5.80 5.73 13.98
N TRP A 7 -5.49 5.04 15.08
CA TRP A 7 -5.35 3.59 15.07
C TRP A 7 -6.62 2.87 14.62
N LEU A 8 -7.79 3.29 15.11
CA LEU A 8 -9.07 2.71 14.69
C LEU A 8 -9.33 2.91 13.19
N LYS A 9 -9.07 4.11 12.66
CA LYS A 9 -9.23 4.37 11.22
C LYS A 9 -8.26 3.55 10.38
N LEU A 10 -7.02 3.37 10.84
CA LEU A 10 -6.02 2.58 10.15
C LEU A 10 -6.39 1.09 10.14
N GLY A 11 -6.80 0.55 11.30
CA GLY A 11 -7.30 -0.81 11.40
C GLY A 11 -8.52 -1.03 10.50
N MET A 12 -9.46 -0.09 10.48
CA MET A 12 -10.65 -0.18 9.62
C MET A 12 -10.28 -0.22 8.12
N VAL A 13 -9.37 0.66 7.66
CA VAL A 13 -8.94 0.67 6.25
C VAL A 13 -8.17 -0.60 5.91
N LEU A 14 -7.35 -1.10 6.83
CA LEU A 14 -6.61 -2.35 6.63
C LEU A 14 -7.57 -3.55 6.52
N ILE A 15 -8.51 -3.68 7.46
CA ILE A 15 -9.54 -4.73 7.43
C ILE A 15 -10.37 -4.64 6.15
N LEU A 16 -10.75 -3.44 5.72
CA LEU A 16 -11.46 -3.22 4.47
C LEU A 16 -10.62 -3.69 3.27
N SER A 17 -9.34 -3.33 3.21
CA SER A 17 -8.45 -3.72 2.09
C SER A 17 -8.21 -5.23 2.01
N VAL A 18 -8.06 -5.90 3.17
CA VAL A 18 -7.98 -7.35 3.25
C VAL A 18 -9.31 -7.98 2.85
N GLY A 19 -10.44 -7.45 3.32
CA GLY A 19 -11.77 -7.92 2.96
C GLY A 19 -12.06 -7.80 1.46
N ILE A 20 -11.67 -6.69 0.82
CA ILE A 20 -11.76 -6.51 -0.63
C ILE A 20 -10.94 -7.58 -1.35
N SER A 21 -9.71 -7.83 -0.90
CA SER A 21 -8.83 -8.83 -1.51
C SER A 21 -9.40 -10.24 -1.38
N LEU A 22 -9.89 -10.61 -0.19
CA LEU A 22 -10.51 -11.92 0.06
C LEU A 22 -11.82 -12.10 -0.72
N SER A 23 -12.65 -11.06 -0.81
CA SER A 23 -13.89 -11.08 -1.58
C SER A 23 -13.60 -11.23 -3.07
N LEU A 24 -12.51 -10.65 -3.56
CA LEU A 24 -12.07 -10.78 -4.95
C LEU A 24 -11.67 -12.23 -5.25
N PHE A 25 -10.95 -12.91 -4.35
CA PHE A 25 -10.61 -14.34 -4.54
C PHE A 25 -11.81 -15.31 -4.41
N HIS A 26 -12.87 -14.92 -3.71
CA HIS A 26 -14.11 -15.70 -3.66
C HIS A 26 -15.08 -15.38 -4.81
N CYS A 27 -14.76 -14.39 -5.65
CA CYS A 27 -15.59 -14.00 -6.77
C CYS A 27 -15.44 -14.99 -7.91
N SER A 28 -16.54 -15.61 -8.36
CA SER A 28 -16.54 -16.59 -9.45
C SER A 28 -16.02 -16.04 -10.79
N TYR A 29 -15.92 -14.71 -10.93
CA TYR A 29 -15.40 -14.05 -12.13
C TYR A 29 -13.89 -13.81 -12.09
N PHE A 30 -13.24 -14.02 -10.94
CA PHE A 30 -11.81 -13.79 -10.77
C PHE A 30 -11.07 -15.14 -10.76
N ASP A 31 -10.51 -15.51 -11.90
CA ASP A 31 -9.73 -16.75 -12.04
C ASP A 31 -8.23 -16.42 -12.09
N THR A 32 -7.49 -16.89 -11.09
CA THR A 32 -6.03 -16.74 -11.01
C THR A 32 -5.31 -17.47 -12.14
N LYS A 33 -5.96 -18.43 -12.81
CA LYS A 33 -5.40 -19.09 -14.02
C LYS A 33 -5.25 -18.12 -15.19
N GLN A 34 -6.10 -17.10 -15.29
CA GLN A 34 -5.94 -16.06 -16.32
C GLN A 34 -4.66 -15.25 -16.10
N ILE A 35 -4.25 -15.07 -14.85
CA ILE A 35 -3.01 -14.36 -14.51
C ILE A 35 -1.79 -15.20 -14.89
N GLU A 36 -1.86 -16.52 -14.73
CA GLU A 36 -0.81 -17.41 -15.24
C GLU A 36 -0.69 -17.37 -16.77
N LEU A 37 -1.80 -17.23 -17.49
CA LEU A 37 -1.79 -17.05 -18.95
C LEU A 37 -1.18 -15.71 -19.39
N LEU A 38 -1.25 -14.69 -18.54
CA LEU A 38 -0.67 -13.35 -18.74
C LEU A 38 0.78 -13.24 -18.23
N ALA A 39 1.35 -14.30 -17.65
CA ALA A 39 2.75 -14.32 -17.24
C ALA A 39 3.66 -14.43 -18.49
N PRO A 40 4.80 -13.72 -18.53
CA PRO A 40 5.45 -12.98 -17.44
C PRO A 40 5.05 -11.51 -17.30
N ASP A 41 4.32 -10.96 -18.28
CA ASP A 41 4.05 -9.52 -18.40
C ASP A 41 3.32 -8.96 -17.19
N PHE A 42 2.38 -9.72 -16.60
CA PHE A 42 1.68 -9.31 -15.39
C PHE A 42 2.64 -9.03 -14.23
N HIS A 43 3.61 -9.93 -13.98
CA HIS A 43 4.56 -9.79 -12.87
C HIS A 43 5.51 -8.60 -13.09
N TYR A 44 5.98 -8.38 -14.32
CA TYR A 44 6.79 -7.19 -14.65
C TYR A 44 6.02 -5.89 -14.44
N ASN A 45 4.74 -5.87 -14.82
CA ASN A 45 3.86 -4.72 -14.59
C ASN A 45 3.59 -4.50 -13.10
N ALA A 46 3.38 -5.58 -12.34
CA ALA A 46 3.19 -5.52 -10.89
C ALA A 46 4.44 -4.93 -10.20
N ILE A 47 5.65 -5.37 -10.59
CA ILE A 47 6.92 -4.80 -10.12
C ILE A 47 6.99 -3.32 -10.46
N SER A 48 6.77 -2.95 -11.72
CA SER A 48 6.91 -1.58 -12.20
C SER A 48 5.95 -0.63 -11.49
N MET A 49 4.67 -0.99 -11.40
CA MET A 49 3.66 -0.20 -10.70
C MET A 49 3.98 -0.08 -9.21
N SER A 50 4.37 -1.18 -8.56
CA SER A 50 4.69 -1.19 -7.13
C SER A 50 5.93 -0.36 -6.82
N ALA A 51 6.95 -0.41 -7.68
CA ALA A 51 8.16 0.41 -7.54
C ALA A 51 7.85 1.90 -7.67
N ILE A 52 6.97 2.30 -8.62
CA ILE A 52 6.53 3.69 -8.78
C ILE A 52 5.78 4.16 -7.52
N ILE A 53 4.77 3.40 -7.07
CA ILE A 53 3.97 3.77 -5.90
C ILE A 53 4.84 3.81 -4.64
N GLY A 54 5.66 2.77 -4.43
CA GLY A 54 6.60 2.68 -3.31
C GLY A 54 7.57 3.86 -3.29
N GLY A 55 8.12 4.22 -4.45
CA GLY A 55 9.02 5.37 -4.62
C GLY A 55 8.35 6.71 -4.28
N PHE A 56 7.11 6.92 -4.73
CA PHE A 56 6.34 8.13 -4.37
C PHE A 56 6.08 8.22 -2.86
N LEU A 57 5.66 7.11 -2.24
CA LEU A 57 5.43 7.07 -0.80
C LEU A 57 6.72 7.32 0.00
N PHE A 58 7.81 6.68 -0.38
CA PHE A 58 9.11 6.85 0.25
C PHE A 58 9.61 8.30 0.15
N THR A 59 9.52 8.88 -1.04
CA THR A 59 9.92 10.27 -1.29
C THR A 59 9.07 11.24 -0.47
N GLY A 60 7.74 11.06 -0.49
CA GLY A 60 6.83 11.92 0.26
C GLY A 60 7.08 11.91 1.77
N ILE A 61 7.37 10.74 2.35
CA ILE A 61 7.71 10.62 3.77
C ILE A 61 9.09 11.19 4.08
N SER A 62 10.07 11.00 3.21
CA SER A 62 11.41 11.58 3.37
C SER A 62 11.36 13.10 3.41
N ILE A 63 10.58 13.73 2.53
CA ILE A 63 10.34 15.18 2.53
C ILE A 63 9.64 15.62 3.83
N LEU A 64 8.61 14.89 4.27
CA LEU A 64 7.90 15.22 5.51
C LEU A 64 8.82 15.18 6.73
N ILE A 65 9.67 14.16 6.83
CA ILE A 65 10.65 14.01 7.91
C ILE A 65 11.68 15.14 7.84
N SER A 66 12.21 15.46 6.66
CA SER A 66 13.15 16.56 6.49
C SER A 66 12.56 17.93 6.89
N ALA A 67 11.24 18.08 6.82
CA ALA A 67 10.55 19.32 7.18
C ALA A 67 10.01 19.33 8.62
N ILE A 68 10.25 18.27 9.40
CA ILE A 68 9.65 18.11 10.74
C ILE A 68 10.07 19.20 11.74
N ASP A 69 11.25 19.78 11.56
CA ASP A 69 11.80 20.81 12.43
C ASP A 69 11.10 22.17 12.25
N LYS A 70 10.33 22.35 11.19
CA LYS A 70 9.53 23.56 11.00
C LYS A 70 8.40 23.59 12.03
N GLU A 71 8.29 24.68 12.80
CA GLU A 71 7.36 24.80 13.94
C GLU A 71 5.93 24.38 13.62
N ARG A 72 5.40 24.78 12.44
CA ARG A 72 4.04 24.42 11.99
C ARG A 72 3.88 22.90 11.84
N ILE A 73 4.87 22.22 11.25
CA ILE A 73 4.86 20.77 11.02
C ILE A 73 5.09 20.03 12.33
N LYS A 74 6.04 20.50 13.15
CA LYS A 74 6.31 19.97 14.50
C LYS A 74 5.06 19.99 15.38
N ARG A 75 4.27 21.07 15.31
CA ARG A 75 2.98 21.18 16.02
C ARG A 75 1.98 20.12 15.55
N LEU A 76 1.87 19.87 14.25
CA LEU A 76 0.98 18.84 13.70
C LEU A 76 1.44 17.42 14.07
N TRP A 77 2.76 17.20 14.08
CA TRP A 77 3.38 15.95 14.52
C TRP A 77 3.06 15.66 15.98
N ASN A 78 3.38 16.59 16.88
CA ASN A 78 3.20 16.43 18.33
C ASN A 78 1.73 16.19 18.71
N ASN A 79 0.78 16.73 17.95
CA ASN A 79 -0.65 16.54 18.16
C ASN A 79 -1.24 15.32 17.43
N ASN A 80 -0.41 14.49 16.80
CA ASN A 80 -0.79 13.26 16.10
C ASN A 80 -1.70 13.51 14.87
N TYR A 81 -1.62 14.67 14.22
CA TYR A 81 -2.38 14.92 12.97
C TYR A 81 -1.74 14.24 11.75
N LEU A 82 -0.42 14.06 11.78
CA LEU A 82 0.36 13.43 10.71
C LEU A 82 0.41 11.89 10.82
N ASP A 83 -0.07 11.32 11.93
CA ASP A 83 -0.05 9.88 12.22
C ASP A 83 -0.62 9.02 11.11
N ASN A 84 -1.83 9.34 10.64
CA ASN A 84 -2.43 8.56 9.57
C ASN A 84 -1.71 8.74 8.24
N LEU A 85 -1.10 9.89 7.99
CA LEU A 85 -0.36 10.14 6.76
C LEU A 85 0.87 9.22 6.71
N TYR A 86 1.78 9.33 7.68
CA TYR A 86 3.01 8.52 7.63
C TYR A 86 2.72 7.04 7.78
N ARG A 87 1.81 6.63 8.67
CA ARG A 87 1.48 5.20 8.83
C ARG A 87 0.83 4.62 7.57
N SER A 88 -0.02 5.39 6.89
CA SER A 88 -0.59 4.93 5.61
C SER A 88 0.48 4.74 4.55
N ALA A 89 1.44 5.66 4.48
CA ALA A 89 2.55 5.56 3.55
C ALA A 89 3.46 4.37 3.88
N PHE A 90 3.76 4.12 5.16
CA PHE A 90 4.54 2.95 5.58
C PHE A 90 3.87 1.64 5.21
N ILE A 91 2.57 1.48 5.48
CA ILE A 91 1.85 0.25 5.10
C ILE A 91 1.84 0.09 3.59
N GLY A 92 1.58 1.17 2.85
CA GLY A 92 1.65 1.15 1.39
C GLY A 92 3.03 0.74 0.87
N MET A 93 4.12 1.29 1.43
CA MET A 93 5.50 0.92 1.05
C MET A 93 5.78 -0.56 1.31
N ILE A 94 5.48 -1.07 2.50
CA ILE A 94 5.68 -2.48 2.85
C ILE A 94 4.90 -3.38 1.89
N SER A 95 3.64 -3.04 1.61
CA SER A 95 2.80 -3.80 0.69
C SER A 95 3.38 -3.86 -0.72
N ASN A 96 3.86 -2.73 -1.25
CA ASN A 96 4.50 -2.68 -2.58
C ASN A 96 5.83 -3.47 -2.60
N VAL A 97 6.61 -3.44 -1.52
CA VAL A 97 7.83 -4.26 -1.41
C VAL A 97 7.50 -5.74 -1.42
N ILE A 98 6.45 -6.17 -0.70
CA ILE A 98 6.01 -7.57 -0.72
C ILE A 98 5.58 -7.97 -2.14
N THR A 99 4.82 -7.13 -2.85
CA THR A 99 4.44 -7.37 -4.25
C THR A 99 5.66 -7.52 -5.16
N ILE A 100 6.67 -6.66 -5.01
CA ILE A 100 7.91 -6.75 -5.81
C ILE A 100 8.61 -8.09 -5.53
N ILE A 101 8.76 -8.46 -4.27
CA ILE A 101 9.42 -9.71 -3.88
C ILE A 101 8.63 -10.92 -4.40
N SER A 102 7.30 -10.96 -4.24
CA SER A 102 6.48 -12.06 -4.73
C SER A 102 6.53 -12.20 -6.25
N ALA A 103 6.41 -11.08 -6.98
CA ALA A 103 6.50 -11.04 -8.44
C ALA A 103 7.87 -11.51 -8.94
N PHE A 104 8.94 -11.05 -8.28
CA PHE A 104 10.30 -11.47 -8.60
C PHE A 104 10.49 -12.98 -8.37
N ILE A 105 10.03 -13.50 -7.25
CA ILE A 105 10.07 -14.93 -6.94
C ILE A 105 9.29 -15.74 -7.99
N LEU A 106 8.10 -15.28 -8.39
CA LEU A 106 7.27 -15.92 -9.42
C LEU A 106 7.89 -15.90 -10.83
N LEU A 107 8.72 -14.90 -11.14
CA LEU A 107 9.41 -14.79 -12.44
C LEU A 107 10.61 -15.73 -12.56
N PHE A 108 11.37 -15.90 -11.48
CA PHE A 108 12.68 -16.56 -11.55
C PHE A 108 12.71 -17.98 -10.98
N ILE A 109 11.69 -18.39 -10.23
CA ILE A 109 11.66 -19.69 -9.58
C ILE A 109 10.42 -20.47 -10.02
N ASP A 110 10.64 -21.67 -10.55
CA ASP A 110 9.55 -22.58 -10.89
C ASP A 110 9.11 -23.36 -9.65
N PHE A 111 7.86 -23.15 -9.25
CA PHE A 111 7.26 -23.78 -8.06
C PHE A 111 6.15 -24.74 -8.46
N THR A 112 5.84 -25.68 -7.56
CA THR A 112 4.62 -26.48 -7.67
C THR A 112 3.38 -25.59 -7.73
N TYR A 113 2.38 -26.00 -8.52
CA TYR A 113 1.13 -25.26 -8.76
C TYR A 113 0.52 -24.64 -7.50
N ASN A 114 0.40 -25.40 -6.41
CA ASN A 114 -0.20 -24.92 -5.16
C ASN A 114 0.56 -23.72 -4.56
N ILE A 115 1.90 -23.75 -4.57
CA ILE A 115 2.74 -22.68 -4.02
C ILE A 115 2.65 -21.45 -4.93
N LYS A 116 2.68 -21.66 -6.25
CA LYS A 116 2.53 -20.60 -7.25
C LYS A 116 1.22 -19.84 -7.09
N GLN A 117 0.11 -20.57 -6.91
CA GLN A 117 -1.22 -19.98 -6.70
C GLN A 117 -1.29 -19.13 -5.42
N ILE A 118 -0.69 -19.60 -4.32
CA ILE A 118 -0.61 -18.82 -3.08
C ILE A 118 0.21 -17.56 -3.29
N LEU A 119 1.36 -17.65 -3.96
CA LEU A 119 2.20 -16.48 -4.24
C LEU A 119 1.51 -15.44 -5.12
N ILE A 120 0.76 -15.88 -6.15
CA ILE A 120 -0.05 -15.01 -7.00
C ILE A 120 -1.14 -14.31 -6.16
N GLN A 121 -1.83 -15.03 -5.28
CA GLN A 121 -2.82 -14.43 -4.39
C GLN A 121 -2.19 -13.41 -3.43
N VAL A 122 -1.01 -13.71 -2.89
CA VAL A 122 -0.25 -12.76 -2.06
C VAL A 122 0.10 -11.51 -2.87
N GLU A 123 0.68 -11.66 -4.06
CA GLU A 123 1.05 -10.56 -4.96
C GLU A 123 -0.13 -9.62 -5.23
N ILE A 124 -1.29 -10.18 -5.60
CA ILE A 124 -2.50 -9.41 -5.91
C ILE A 124 -3.04 -8.73 -4.66
N ALA A 125 -3.10 -9.45 -3.53
CA ALA A 125 -3.60 -8.88 -2.27
C ALA A 125 -2.73 -7.70 -1.82
N THR A 126 -1.40 -7.86 -1.86
CA THR A 126 -0.49 -6.78 -1.47
C THR A 126 -0.45 -5.65 -2.49
N LEU A 127 -0.71 -5.92 -3.77
CA LEU A 127 -0.88 -4.88 -4.78
C LEU A 127 -2.15 -4.04 -4.48
N ILE A 128 -3.29 -4.69 -4.19
CA ILE A 128 -4.54 -4.00 -3.83
C ILE A 128 -4.36 -3.17 -2.56
N ILE A 129 -3.78 -3.75 -1.51
CA ILE A 129 -3.49 -3.04 -0.26
C ILE A 129 -2.58 -1.83 -0.54
N GLY A 130 -1.53 -2.01 -1.35
CA GLY A 130 -0.62 -0.94 -1.76
C GLY A 130 -1.34 0.23 -2.42
N ILE A 131 -2.24 -0.04 -3.36
CA ILE A 131 -3.04 0.98 -4.06
C ILE A 131 -4.00 1.70 -3.09
N ILE A 132 -4.72 0.96 -2.25
CA ILE A 132 -5.67 1.55 -1.30
C ILE A 132 -4.95 2.48 -0.33
N PHE A 133 -3.81 2.04 0.22
CA PHE A 133 -3.03 2.85 1.15
C PHE A 133 -2.35 4.05 0.47
N PHE A 134 -1.96 3.93 -0.80
CA PHE A 134 -1.49 5.07 -1.60
C PHE A 134 -2.59 6.12 -1.79
N ALA A 135 -3.79 5.70 -2.22
CA ALA A 135 -4.93 6.60 -2.36
C ALA A 135 -5.32 7.25 -1.02
N TRP A 136 -5.26 6.47 0.07
CA TRP A 136 -5.55 7.01 1.40
C TRP A 136 -4.49 8.02 1.87
N CYS A 137 -3.22 7.78 1.57
CA CYS A 137 -2.12 8.72 1.81
C CYS A 137 -2.37 10.05 1.05
N ILE A 138 -2.73 9.99 -0.23
CA ILE A 138 -3.08 11.19 -1.03
C ILE A 138 -4.23 11.96 -0.37
N LYS A 139 -5.30 11.28 0.03
CA LYS A 139 -6.44 11.90 0.72
C LYS A 139 -6.01 12.60 2.01
N ARG A 140 -5.08 12.01 2.77
CA ARG A 140 -4.55 12.61 4.00
C ARG A 140 -3.66 13.81 3.71
N LEU A 141 -2.84 13.74 2.67
CA LEU A 141 -1.99 14.84 2.24
C LEU A 141 -2.83 16.07 1.85
N ILE A 142 -3.87 15.88 1.04
CA ILE A 142 -4.81 16.95 0.66
C ILE A 142 -5.45 17.61 1.90
N PHE A 143 -5.89 16.79 2.87
CA PHE A 143 -6.46 17.30 4.12
C PHE A 143 -5.46 18.09 4.96
N ILE A 144 -4.17 17.71 4.97
CA ILE A 144 -3.13 18.45 5.69
C ILE A 144 -2.83 19.77 4.98
N ILE A 145 -2.73 19.75 3.65
CA ILE A 145 -2.50 20.97 2.85
C ILE A 145 -3.60 21.99 3.09
N SER A 146 -4.88 21.57 3.11
CA SER A 146 -5.98 22.50 3.39
C SER A 146 -5.88 23.12 4.78
N LYS A 147 -5.37 22.39 5.77
CA LYS A 147 -5.14 22.89 7.14
C LYS A 147 -3.89 23.74 7.31
N LEU A 148 -3.02 23.82 6.30
CA LEU A 148 -1.82 24.67 6.31
C LEU A 148 -2.02 25.98 5.55
N LYS A 149 -3.02 26.04 4.67
CA LYS A 149 -3.38 27.23 3.88
C LYS A 149 -4.22 28.23 4.66
N ASP A 150 -4.96 27.75 5.65
CA ASP A 150 -5.69 28.54 6.66
C ASP A 150 -4.83 28.76 7.92
#